data_AF-A0A1L2BLC5-F1
#
_entry.id   AF-A0A1L2BLC5-F1
#
_cell.length_a   1.000
_cell.length_b   1.000
_cell.length_c   1.000
_cell.angle_alpha   90.00
_cell.angle_beta   90.00
_cell.angle_gamma   90.00
#
_symmetry.space_group_name_H-M   'P 1'
#
loop_
_entity.id
_entity.type
_entity.pdbx_description
1 polymer ?
#
loop_
_entity_poly.entity_id
_entity_poly.type
_entity_poly.pdbx_seq_one_letter_code
_entity_poly.pdbx_strand_id
1 'polypeptide(L)'
;MKDQISVINSTDYDYDGYGSGSMGEKFVNSMPKAADGRYYPYANGTNRTRRSEPLFSKPDNEQCLSQCVFANLQVVDSRGIPREAELWNKIQSSVTSQQSRAALKDQTSACFQELQSEAEDNGCSYSNKLERCLMLRFSDRKPSGTQTNNKQGTK
;
A
#
# COMPACT_ATOMS: atom_id res chain seq x y z
N MET A 1 -53.80 -14.23 5.40
CA MET A 1 -52.72 -14.46 4.43
C MET A 1 -51.41 -14.26 5.18
N LYS A 2 -50.60 -15.32 5.29
CA LYS A 2 -49.30 -15.34 5.96
C LYS A 2 -48.28 -15.64 4.88
N ASP A 3 -47.40 -14.68 4.59
CA ASP A 3 -46.25 -14.93 3.73
C ASP A 3 -44.99 -14.87 4.59
N GLN A 4 -44.45 -16.05 4.88
CA GLN A 4 -43.11 -16.25 5.45
C GLN A 4 -42.09 -16.10 4.32
N ILE A 5 -41.10 -15.25 4.53
CA ILE A 5 -39.92 -15.16 3.65
C ILE A 5 -38.98 -16.30 4.04
N SER A 6 -38.83 -17.28 3.16
CA SER A 6 -37.84 -18.36 3.27
C SER A 6 -36.46 -17.88 2.80
N VAL A 7 -35.45 -18.10 3.63
CA VAL A 7 -34.04 -17.90 3.28
C VAL A 7 -33.55 -19.18 2.61
N ILE A 8 -33.15 -19.09 1.34
CA ILE A 8 -32.65 -20.23 0.57
C ILE A 8 -31.13 -20.33 0.78
N ASN A 9 -30.73 -21.49 1.33
CA ASN A 9 -29.37 -22.02 1.32
C ASN A 9 -29.07 -22.55 -0.09
N SER A 10 -28.05 -22.02 -0.76
CA SER A 10 -27.54 -22.56 -2.02
C SER A 10 -26.02 -22.56 -1.98
N THR A 11 -25.45 -23.63 -1.43
CA THR A 11 -24.25 -24.23 -2.01
C THR A 11 -24.67 -24.87 -3.32
N ASP A 12 -24.23 -24.34 -4.46
CA ASP A 12 -24.20 -25.15 -5.68
C ASP A 12 -23.02 -24.79 -6.57
N TYR A 13 -22.30 -25.83 -6.92
CA TYR A 13 -21.28 -25.87 -7.95
C TYR A 13 -22.02 -26.00 -9.28
N ASP A 14 -21.91 -25.02 -10.17
CA ASP A 14 -22.21 -25.28 -11.58
C ASP A 14 -21.22 -24.58 -12.50
N TYR A 15 -20.43 -25.45 -13.11
CA TYR A 15 -19.44 -25.26 -14.15
C TYR A 15 -20.20 -25.32 -15.47
N ASP A 16 -20.58 -24.15 -16.01
CA ASP A 16 -21.17 -24.08 -17.34
C ASP A 16 -20.08 -24.05 -18.41
N GLY A 17 -19.95 -25.20 -19.07
CA GLY A 17 -19.14 -25.39 -20.26
C GLY A 17 -19.68 -24.62 -21.45
N TYR A 18 -18.79 -23.95 -22.17
CA TYR A 18 -19.00 -23.60 -23.57
C TYR A 18 -18.83 -24.86 -24.43
N GLY A 19 -19.95 -25.43 -24.87
CA GLY A 19 -19.98 -26.38 -25.97
C GLY A 19 -19.73 -25.67 -27.30
N SER A 20 -18.64 -26.03 -27.98
CA SER A 20 -18.57 -25.98 -29.44
C SER A 20 -17.76 -27.18 -29.90
N GLY A 21 -18.40 -28.02 -30.72
CA GLY A 21 -18.01 -29.39 -30.93
C GLY A 21 -16.75 -29.60 -31.79
N SER A 22 -16.18 -30.79 -31.59
CA SER A 22 -15.60 -31.66 -32.60
C SER A 22 -14.58 -31.05 -33.58
N MET A 23 -13.31 -30.97 -33.16
CA MET A 23 -12.18 -31.64 -33.82
C MET A 23 -10.83 -31.18 -33.24
N GLY A 24 -10.07 -32.14 -32.70
CA GLY A 24 -8.61 -32.22 -32.89
C GLY A 24 -7.75 -31.10 -32.31
N GLU A 25 -7.37 -31.26 -31.05
CA GLU A 25 -6.26 -30.58 -30.42
C GLU A 25 -4.96 -30.85 -31.19
N LYS A 26 -4.35 -29.81 -31.76
CA LYS A 26 -2.94 -29.83 -32.16
C LYS A 26 -2.26 -28.55 -31.69
N PHE A 27 -1.44 -28.72 -30.66
CA PHE A 27 -0.33 -27.86 -30.29
C PHE A 27 0.39 -27.35 -31.55
N VAL A 28 0.42 -26.03 -31.75
CA VAL A 28 1.41 -25.39 -32.60
C VAL A 28 1.99 -24.19 -31.87
N ASN A 29 3.17 -24.43 -31.29
CA ASN A 29 4.13 -23.40 -30.93
C ASN A 29 4.22 -22.40 -32.08
N SER A 30 3.95 -21.14 -31.78
CA SER A 30 4.04 -20.03 -32.73
C SER A 30 5.49 -19.85 -33.16
N MET A 31 5.89 -20.47 -34.27
CA MET A 31 7.19 -20.22 -34.91
C MET A 31 7.27 -18.75 -35.36
N PRO A 32 8.44 -18.08 -35.21
CA PRO A 32 8.62 -16.73 -35.70
C PRO A 32 8.60 -16.74 -37.23
N LYS A 33 7.73 -15.90 -37.80
CA LYS A 33 7.58 -15.74 -39.25
C LYS A 33 8.79 -14.99 -39.81
N ALA A 34 9.49 -15.59 -40.77
CA ALA A 34 10.54 -14.91 -41.54
C ALA A 34 9.92 -13.75 -42.35
N ALA A 35 10.50 -12.56 -42.24
CA ALA A 35 10.08 -11.37 -42.96
C ALA A 35 10.74 -11.33 -44.35
N ASP A 36 9.95 -11.53 -45.40
CA ASP A 36 10.28 -11.18 -46.77
C ASP A 36 10.10 -9.66 -46.97
N GLY A 37 10.91 -9.09 -47.85
CA GLY A 37 11.33 -7.70 -47.82
C GLY A 37 10.34 -6.64 -48.30
N ARG A 38 10.76 -5.40 -47.95
CA ARG A 38 10.39 -4.09 -48.51
C ARG A 38 9.13 -3.43 -47.93
N TYR A 39 9.33 -2.54 -46.96
CA TYR A 39 9.08 -1.09 -47.07
C TYR A 39 9.11 -0.47 -45.67
N TYR A 40 10.07 0.43 -45.41
CA TYR A 40 10.08 1.27 -44.20
C TYR A 40 9.02 2.37 -44.35
N PRO A 41 8.25 2.63 -43.30
CA PRO A 41 8.48 3.90 -42.64
C PRO A 41 8.65 3.72 -41.13
N TYR A 42 9.52 4.56 -40.57
CA TYR A 42 9.85 4.70 -39.16
C TYR A 42 8.61 4.68 -38.25
N ALA A 43 8.23 3.51 -37.74
CA ALA A 43 7.36 3.37 -36.57
C ALA A 43 8.26 3.19 -35.36
N ASN A 44 8.79 4.32 -34.86
CA ASN A 44 9.59 4.33 -33.66
C ASN A 44 8.74 3.82 -32.49
N GLY A 45 9.26 2.76 -31.86
CA GLY A 45 8.86 2.11 -30.63
C GLY A 45 7.64 2.67 -29.90
N THR A 46 6.55 1.91 -29.96
CA THR A 46 5.85 1.44 -28.76
C THR A 46 6.16 2.24 -27.48
N ASN A 47 5.38 3.28 -27.21
CA ASN A 47 5.10 3.70 -25.84
C ASN A 47 4.30 2.59 -25.15
N ARG A 48 4.96 1.47 -24.86
CA ARG A 48 4.55 0.56 -23.79
C ARG A 48 4.60 1.43 -22.54
N THR A 49 3.42 1.84 -22.07
CA THR A 49 3.23 2.46 -20.76
C THR A 49 4.12 1.74 -19.76
N ARG A 50 5.23 2.39 -19.38
CA ARG A 50 6.08 1.94 -18.28
C ARG A 50 5.21 2.02 -17.03
N ARG A 51 4.57 0.91 -16.69
CA ARG A 51 3.82 0.70 -15.46
C ARG A 51 4.80 0.51 -14.30
N SER A 52 5.66 1.49 -14.11
CA SER A 52 6.64 1.57 -13.03
C SER A 52 7.05 3.03 -12.85
N GLU A 53 6.11 3.96 -12.96
CA GLU A 53 6.21 5.18 -12.17
C GLU A 53 5.62 4.87 -10.79
N PRO A 54 6.35 5.13 -9.70
CA PRO A 54 5.70 5.27 -8.40
C PRO A 54 4.62 6.33 -8.56
N LEU A 55 3.39 6.04 -8.15
CA LEU A 55 2.23 6.96 -8.12
C LEU A 55 2.44 8.22 -7.23
N PHE A 56 3.68 8.51 -6.85
CA PHE A 56 4.10 9.55 -5.93
C PHE A 56 4.85 10.71 -6.62
N SER A 57 4.97 10.72 -7.95
CA SER A 57 5.43 11.89 -8.72
C SER A 57 4.29 12.90 -8.93
N LYS A 58 3.56 13.23 -7.86
CA LYS A 58 2.61 14.34 -7.89
C LYS A 58 3.36 15.66 -7.70
N PRO A 59 2.87 16.77 -8.29
CA PRO A 59 3.57 18.03 -8.36
C PRO A 59 3.92 18.53 -6.95
N ASP A 60 5.05 19.21 -6.85
CA ASP A 60 5.76 19.60 -5.63
C ASP A 60 4.91 20.29 -4.53
N ASN A 61 3.67 20.67 -4.82
CA ASN A 61 2.70 21.15 -3.85
C ASN A 61 2.23 20.08 -2.84
N GLU A 62 2.05 18.81 -3.25
CA GLU A 62 1.76 17.75 -2.29
C GLU A 62 3.00 17.41 -1.43
N GLN A 63 4.21 17.76 -1.89
CA GLN A 63 5.44 17.49 -1.14
C GLN A 63 5.51 18.29 0.17
N CYS A 64 4.88 19.45 0.32
CA CYS A 64 4.99 20.18 1.61
C CYS A 64 3.71 20.14 2.45
N LEU A 65 2.71 19.33 2.07
CA LEU A 65 1.49 19.18 2.86
C LEU A 65 1.76 18.55 4.22
N SER A 66 2.62 17.53 4.28
CA SER A 66 3.06 16.90 5.52
C SER A 66 3.69 17.93 6.47
N GLN A 67 4.55 18.81 5.93
CA GLN A 67 5.15 19.91 6.69
C GLN A 67 4.09 20.88 7.21
N CYS A 68 3.11 21.23 6.38
CA CYS A 68 1.99 22.09 6.80
C CYS A 68 1.21 21.47 7.95
N VAL A 69 0.92 20.17 7.91
CA VAL A 69 0.22 19.46 8.99
C VAL A 69 1.06 19.50 10.28
N PHE A 70 2.35 19.18 10.23
CA PHE A 70 3.21 19.24 11.41
C PHE A 70 3.35 20.65 11.99
N ALA A 71 3.41 21.67 11.14
CA ALA A 71 3.43 23.07 11.57
C ALA A 71 2.12 23.46 12.27
N ASN A 72 0.96 23.07 11.73
CA ASN A 72 -0.35 23.32 12.36
C ASN A 72 -0.50 22.57 13.69
N LEU A 73 0.12 21.41 13.82
CA LEU A 73 0.19 20.68 15.09
C LEU A 73 1.20 21.30 16.08
N GLN A 74 1.99 22.29 15.65
CA GLN A 74 3.03 22.93 16.46
C GLN A 74 4.05 21.92 17.01
N VAL A 75 4.46 20.98 16.17
CA VAL A 75 5.45 19.94 16.52
C VAL A 75 6.78 20.13 15.79
N VAL A 76 7.02 21.32 15.23
CA VAL A 76 8.20 21.66 14.45
C VAL A 76 9.12 22.63 15.20
N ASP A 77 10.41 22.61 14.88
CA ASP A 77 11.38 23.60 15.34
C ASP A 77 11.30 24.92 14.56
N SER A 78 12.18 25.87 14.89
CA SER A 78 12.27 27.16 14.19
C SER A 78 12.68 27.05 12.73
N ARG A 79 13.18 25.88 12.29
CA ARG A 79 13.52 25.56 10.90
C ARG A 79 12.40 24.81 10.18
N GLY A 80 11.29 24.54 10.87
CA GLY A 80 10.17 23.78 10.32
C GLY A 80 10.42 22.28 10.27
N ILE A 81 11.39 21.76 11.04
CA ILE A 81 11.70 20.33 11.14
C ILE A 81 10.90 19.73 12.32
N PRO A 82 10.09 18.68 12.10
CA PRO A 82 9.38 17.99 13.17
C PRO A 82 10.30 17.51 14.31
N ARG A 83 9.85 17.67 15.56
CA ARG A 83 10.54 17.19 16.76
C ARG A 83 9.83 15.98 17.35
N GLU A 84 10.59 14.92 17.61
CA GLU A 84 10.06 13.66 18.13
C GLU A 84 9.25 13.85 19.42
N ALA A 85 9.79 14.58 20.39
CA ALA A 85 9.13 14.79 21.67
C ALA A 85 7.76 15.49 21.53
N GLU A 86 7.68 16.49 20.65
CA GLU A 86 6.44 17.25 20.44
C GLU A 86 5.40 16.43 19.70
N LEU A 87 5.81 15.71 18.65
CA LEU A 87 4.93 14.80 17.94
C LEU A 87 4.43 13.70 18.87
N TRP A 88 5.32 13.09 19.66
CA TRP A 88 4.96 12.06 20.62
C TRP A 88 3.96 12.56 21.66
N ASN A 89 4.12 13.79 22.17
CA ASN A 89 3.16 14.38 23.11
C ASN A 89 1.74 14.49 22.51
N LYS A 90 1.62 14.89 21.23
CA LYS A 90 0.33 14.95 20.52
C LYS A 90 -0.29 13.56 20.29
N ILE A 91 0.55 12.58 19.96
CA ILE A 91 0.09 11.19 19.80
C ILE A 91 -0.37 10.64 21.15
N GLN A 92 0.44 10.80 22.19
CA GLN A 92 0.15 10.30 23.53
C GLN A 92 -1.16 10.88 24.10
N SER A 93 -1.46 12.15 23.85
CA SER A 93 -2.71 12.78 24.30
C SER A 93 -3.95 12.27 23.55
N SER A 94 -3.76 11.74 22.33
CA SER A 94 -4.86 11.33 21.44
C SER A 94 -5.14 9.83 21.48
N VAL A 95 -4.23 9.03 22.03
CA VAL A 95 -4.33 7.56 22.06
C VAL A 95 -4.68 7.08 23.47
N THR A 96 -5.87 6.50 23.62
CA THR A 96 -6.37 6.02 24.92
C THR A 96 -5.76 4.66 25.33
N SER A 97 -5.59 3.75 24.38
CA SER A 97 -5.04 2.41 24.64
C SER A 97 -3.55 2.46 25.01
N GLN A 98 -3.19 1.82 26.12
CA GLN A 98 -1.79 1.74 26.57
C GLN A 98 -0.93 0.88 25.62
N GLN A 99 -1.47 -0.22 25.12
CA GLN A 99 -0.80 -1.07 24.14
C GLN A 99 -0.53 -0.29 22.85
N SER A 100 -1.53 0.44 22.36
CA SER A 100 -1.37 1.28 21.18
C SER A 100 -0.36 2.40 21.42
N ARG A 101 -0.33 3.03 22.60
CA ARG A 101 0.66 4.04 22.97
C ARG A 101 2.08 3.49 22.91
N ALA A 102 2.38 2.42 23.64
CA ALA A 102 3.72 1.82 23.65
C ALA A 102 4.17 1.49 22.23
N ALA A 103 3.29 0.84 21.49
CA ALA A 103 3.61 0.40 20.15
C ALA A 103 3.80 1.60 19.19
N LEU A 104 2.96 2.64 19.24
CA LEU A 104 3.12 3.84 18.41
C LEU A 104 4.41 4.61 18.75
N LYS A 105 4.76 4.69 20.04
CA LYS A 105 6.01 5.30 20.51
C LYS A 105 7.21 4.67 19.80
N ASP A 106 7.28 3.33 19.83
CA ASP A 106 8.40 2.60 19.26
C ASP A 106 8.53 2.84 17.74
N GLN A 107 7.41 2.93 17.00
CA GLN A 107 7.46 3.23 15.57
C GLN A 107 7.85 4.67 15.28
N THR A 108 7.30 5.61 16.05
CA THR A 108 7.65 7.03 15.92
C THR A 108 9.16 7.20 16.18
N SER A 109 9.68 6.67 17.27
CA SER A 109 11.11 6.73 17.59
C SER A 109 11.98 6.07 16.52
N ALA A 110 11.59 4.92 15.99
CA ALA A 110 12.32 4.26 14.91
C ALA A 110 12.42 5.15 13.65
N CYS A 111 11.33 5.83 13.27
CA CYS A 111 11.34 6.75 12.14
C CYS A 111 12.26 7.96 12.37
N PHE A 112 12.25 8.55 13.57
CA PHE A 112 13.16 9.67 13.87
C PHE A 112 14.63 9.24 13.86
N GLN A 113 14.94 8.04 14.34
CA GLN A 113 16.30 7.48 14.30
C GLN A 113 16.78 7.23 12.86
N GLU A 114 15.91 6.69 12.00
CA GLU A 114 16.21 6.46 10.59
C GLU A 114 16.53 7.78 9.88
N LEU A 115 15.73 8.82 10.10
CA LEU A 115 15.91 10.12 9.45
C LEU A 115 17.10 10.93 9.99
N GLN A 116 17.51 10.73 11.24
CA GLN A 116 18.73 11.34 11.77
C GLN A 116 19.97 10.87 11.00
N SER A 117 19.96 9.63 10.50
CA SER A 117 21.09 9.10 9.71
C SER A 117 21.19 9.72 8.32
N GLU A 118 20.12 10.33 7.81
CA GLU A 118 20.05 10.91 6.46
C GLU A 118 20.43 12.40 6.38
N ALA A 119 20.70 13.06 7.51
CA ALA A 119 21.14 14.47 7.59
C ALA A 119 20.33 15.44 6.70
N GLU A 120 19.00 15.43 6.84
CA GLU A 120 18.11 16.30 6.06
C GLU A 120 17.86 17.64 6.78
N ASP A 121 18.27 18.75 6.17
CA ASP A 121 18.08 20.10 6.71
C ASP A 121 16.79 20.79 6.21
N ASN A 122 16.14 20.25 5.18
CA ASN A 122 14.92 20.82 4.63
C ASN A 122 13.68 20.28 5.34
N GLY A 123 12.92 21.14 6.01
CA GLY A 123 11.70 20.76 6.75
C GLY A 123 10.61 20.10 5.89
N CYS A 124 10.46 20.49 4.62
CA CYS A 124 9.52 19.87 3.68
C CYS A 124 9.95 18.43 3.33
N SER A 125 11.21 18.24 2.93
CA SER A 125 11.77 16.92 2.64
C SER A 125 11.72 16.01 3.86
N TYR A 126 12.15 16.52 5.03
CA TYR A 126 12.11 15.78 6.29
C TYR A 126 10.69 15.33 6.63
N SER A 127 9.71 16.22 6.50
CA SER A 127 8.31 15.93 6.79
C SER A 127 7.74 14.84 5.88
N ASN A 128 8.07 14.85 4.59
CA ASN A 128 7.67 13.78 3.67
C ASN A 128 8.27 12.42 4.03
N LYS A 129 9.56 12.40 4.34
CA LYS A 129 10.24 11.15 4.69
C LYS A 129 9.68 10.60 6.00
N LEU A 130 9.41 11.47 6.97
CA LEU A 130 8.76 11.11 8.23
C LEU A 130 7.35 10.55 8.01
N GLU A 131 6.53 11.21 7.20
CA GLU A 131 5.19 10.73 6.85
C GLU A 131 5.27 9.32 6.23
N ARG A 132 6.14 9.12 5.24
CA ARG A 132 6.31 7.83 4.57
C ARG A 132 6.74 6.74 5.54
N CYS A 133 7.70 7.02 6.41
CA CYS A 133 8.13 6.06 7.42
C CYS A 133 6.98 5.68 8.36
N LEU A 134 6.25 6.67 8.89
CA LEU A 134 5.10 6.44 9.77
C LEU A 134 4.01 5.62 9.07
N MET A 135 3.68 5.95 7.83
CA MET A 135 2.66 5.24 7.05
C MET A 135 3.02 3.77 6.84
N LEU A 136 4.28 3.46 6.49
CA LEU A 136 4.74 2.08 6.31
C LEU A 136 4.67 1.28 7.62
N ARG A 137 5.25 1.83 8.70
CA ARG A 137 5.30 1.18 10.02
C ARG A 137 3.92 0.96 10.63
N PHE A 138 2.95 1.85 10.38
CA PHE A 138 1.59 1.68 10.85
C PHE A 138 0.79 0.70 10.00
N SER A 139 1.06 0.61 8.70
CA SER A 139 0.39 -0.33 7.81
C SER A 139 0.78 -1.79 8.06
N ASP A 140 2.05 -2.03 8.42
CA ASP A 140 2.57 -3.36 8.76
C ASP A 140 1.90 -3.99 10.00
N ARG A 141 1.14 -3.20 10.77
CA ARG A 141 0.45 -3.65 11.98
C ARG A 141 -0.92 -4.23 11.75
N LYS A 142 -1.41 -4.28 10.51
CA LYS A 142 -2.67 -4.95 10.22
C LYS A 142 -2.50 -6.42 10.64
N PRO A 143 -3.21 -6.90 11.68
CA PRO A 143 -3.04 -8.27 12.13
C PRO A 143 -3.50 -9.17 10.97
N SER A 144 -2.55 -9.88 10.36
CA SER A 144 -2.87 -11.04 9.53
C SER A 144 -3.80 -11.94 10.34
N GLY A 145 -4.99 -12.20 9.79
CA GLY A 145 -6.10 -12.79 10.49
C GLY A 145 -5.76 -14.08 11.26
N THR A 146 -6.33 -14.16 12.45
CA THR A 146 -6.83 -15.39 13.09
C THR A 146 -6.02 -16.66 12.84
N GLN A 147 -4.94 -16.87 13.61
CA GLN A 147 -4.53 -18.24 13.94
C GLN A 147 -5.48 -18.76 15.02
N THR A 148 -6.51 -19.50 14.59
CA THR A 148 -7.30 -20.41 15.42
C THR A 148 -6.37 -21.46 16.03
N ASN A 149 -5.87 -21.18 17.23
CA ASN A 149 -5.28 -22.21 18.07
C ASN A 149 -6.40 -23.12 18.59
N ASN A 150 -6.70 -24.18 17.85
CA ASN A 150 -7.47 -25.31 18.37
C ASN A 150 -6.64 -26.02 19.44
N LYS A 151 -6.82 -25.61 20.70
CA LYS A 151 -6.52 -26.47 21.85
C LYS A 151 -7.57 -27.58 21.88
N GLN A 152 -7.24 -28.74 21.30
CA GLN A 152 -7.89 -29.98 21.72
C GLN A 152 -7.14 -30.54 22.93
N GLY A 153 -7.64 -30.21 24.10
CA GLY A 153 -7.53 -31.08 25.25
C GLY A 153 -8.69 -32.07 25.19
N THR A 154 -8.39 -33.37 25.15
CA THR A 154 -9.37 -34.39 25.53
C THR A 154 -8.64 -35.55 26.21
N LYS A 155 -8.97 -35.68 27.50
CA LYS A 155 -9.02 -36.86 28.38
C LYS A 155 -8.02 -38.00 28.18
#